data_AF-A0AAU8I8K3-F1
#
_entry.id   AF-A0AAU8I8K3-F1
#
_cell.length_a   1.000
_cell.length_b   1.000
_cell.length_c   1.000
_cell.angle_alpha   90.00
_cell.angle_beta   90.00
_cell.angle_gamma   90.00
#
_symmetry.space_group_name_H-M   'P 1'
#
loop_
_entity.id
_entity.type
_entity.pdbx_description
1 polymer ?
#
loop_
_entity_poly.entity_id
_entity_poly.type
_entity_poly.pdbx_seq_one_letter_code
_entity_poly.pdbx_strand_id
1 'polypeptide(L)'
;MSKQSKAKRDKRKKQQPSRPFARLGREQPIANHAVLQDQSGRVLAAIGLQGRQWLLAVGGQTMGNADNPVPMLAMLKHLANLQEQEGNTITLEYSTQLQQMIDALAAEAGQTPAEYLDALVAEFAAGDGATEDAAEDETDADDATETGDAAPAQADSSAAPDTAADADGTHKPA
;
A
#
# COMPACT_ATOMS: atom_id res chain seq x y z
N MET A 1 -30.32 -20.33 -56.03
CA MET A 1 -29.93 -19.17 -55.20
C MET A 1 -28.92 -18.31 -55.95
N SER A 2 -29.10 -16.99 -56.02
CA SER A 2 -28.29 -16.10 -56.88
C SER A 2 -26.97 -15.67 -56.23
N LYS A 3 -25.86 -15.76 -56.99
CA LYS A 3 -24.47 -15.38 -56.58
C LYS A 3 -24.35 -13.93 -56.12
N GLN A 4 -25.14 -13.02 -56.69
CA GLN A 4 -25.14 -11.59 -56.36
C GLN A 4 -25.61 -11.32 -54.93
N SER A 5 -26.46 -12.19 -54.38
CA SER A 5 -27.03 -12.03 -53.03
C SER A 5 -26.01 -12.35 -51.93
N LYS A 6 -25.08 -13.28 -52.17
CA LYS A 6 -23.97 -13.57 -51.24
C LYS A 6 -22.96 -12.41 -51.19
N ALA A 7 -22.55 -11.90 -52.36
CA ALA A 7 -21.58 -10.81 -52.44
C ALA A 7 -22.04 -9.56 -51.67
N LYS A 8 -23.32 -9.18 -51.76
CA LYS A 8 -23.88 -8.03 -51.04
C LYS A 8 -23.94 -8.25 -49.52
N ARG A 9 -24.25 -9.48 -49.09
CA ARG A 9 -24.30 -9.84 -47.66
C ARG A 9 -22.91 -9.84 -47.03
N ASP A 10 -21.90 -10.38 -47.71
CA ASP A 10 -20.51 -10.38 -47.22
C ASP A 10 -19.93 -8.97 -47.14
N LYS A 11 -20.19 -8.12 -48.14
CA LYS A 11 -19.75 -6.71 -48.13
C LYS A 11 -20.36 -5.95 -46.95
N ARG A 12 -21.63 -6.21 -46.63
CA ARG A 12 -22.30 -5.61 -45.45
C ARG A 12 -21.76 -6.16 -44.12
N LYS A 13 -21.45 -7.46 -44.03
CA LYS A 13 -20.87 -8.07 -42.83
C LYS A 13 -19.44 -7.58 -42.57
N LYS A 14 -18.69 -7.25 -43.62
CA LYS A 14 -17.32 -6.71 -43.54
C LYS A 14 -17.25 -5.20 -43.30
N GLN A 15 -18.29 -4.45 -43.70
CA GLN A 15 -18.41 -3.02 -43.44
C GLN A 15 -19.10 -2.68 -42.12
N GLN A 16 -19.75 -3.64 -41.46
CA GLN A 16 -20.23 -3.40 -40.12
C GLN A 16 -19.04 -3.31 -39.15
N PRO A 17 -18.88 -2.21 -38.41
CA PRO A 17 -17.84 -2.12 -37.40
C PRO A 17 -18.09 -3.23 -36.37
N SER A 18 -17.06 -4.05 -36.15
CA SER A 18 -17.11 -5.12 -35.15
C SER A 18 -17.26 -4.48 -33.78
N ARG A 19 -18.48 -4.42 -33.28
CA ARG A 19 -18.76 -3.93 -31.92
C ARG A 19 -18.01 -4.86 -30.96
N PRO A 20 -17.14 -4.34 -30.08
CA PRO A 20 -16.50 -5.18 -29.09
C PRO A 20 -17.59 -5.81 -28.22
N PHE A 21 -17.79 -7.11 -28.36
CA PHE A 21 -18.67 -7.85 -27.47
C PHE A 21 -17.98 -7.91 -26.11
N ALA A 22 -18.62 -7.33 -25.09
CA ALA A 22 -18.20 -7.52 -23.70
C ALA A 22 -18.23 -9.03 -23.42
N ARG A 23 -17.03 -9.63 -23.33
CA ARG A 23 -16.90 -11.04 -22.98
C ARG A 23 -17.24 -11.17 -21.51
N LEU A 24 -18.28 -11.94 -21.21
CA LEU A 24 -18.61 -12.33 -19.84
C LEU A 24 -17.39 -13.09 -19.28
N GLY A 25 -16.64 -12.46 -18.37
CA GLY A 25 -15.38 -13.00 -17.83
C GLY A 25 -14.11 -12.22 -18.18
N ARG A 26 -14.18 -11.09 -18.90
CA ARG A 26 -13.07 -10.13 -18.89
C ARG A 26 -13.16 -9.35 -17.57
N GLU A 27 -12.09 -9.35 -16.77
CA GLU A 27 -11.99 -8.47 -15.61
C GLU A 27 -12.29 -7.04 -16.05
N GLN A 28 -13.19 -6.39 -15.31
CA GLN A 28 -13.58 -5.01 -15.60
C GLN A 28 -12.33 -4.15 -15.59
N PRO A 29 -12.17 -3.21 -16.53
CA PRO A 29 -11.01 -2.33 -16.52
C PRO A 29 -11.00 -1.53 -15.22
N ILE A 30 -9.82 -1.44 -14.59
CA ILE A 30 -9.60 -0.65 -13.39
C ILE A 30 -9.60 0.82 -13.81
N ALA A 31 -10.53 1.61 -13.27
CA ALA A 31 -10.55 3.05 -13.45
C ALA A 31 -9.79 3.71 -12.30
N ASN A 32 -8.73 4.46 -12.60
CA ASN A 32 -7.95 5.15 -11.57
C ASN A 32 -8.68 6.43 -11.11
N HIS A 33 -8.80 6.60 -9.80
CA HIS A 33 -9.57 7.65 -9.15
C HIS A 33 -8.76 8.49 -8.17
N ALA A 34 -7.62 7.99 -7.69
CA ALA A 34 -6.59 8.80 -7.08
C ALA A 34 -5.22 8.30 -7.54
N VAL A 35 -4.28 9.21 -7.80
CA VAL A 35 -2.93 8.85 -8.24
C VAL A 35 -1.91 9.72 -7.51
N LEU A 36 -0.97 9.06 -6.84
CA LEU A 36 0.22 9.66 -6.25
C LEU A 36 1.39 9.48 -7.21
N GLN A 37 2.04 10.59 -7.59
CA GLN A 37 3.16 10.60 -8.51
C GLN A 37 4.36 11.32 -7.90
N ASP A 38 5.57 10.85 -8.23
CA ASP A 38 6.80 11.56 -7.92
C ASP A 38 7.03 12.75 -8.88
N GLN A 39 8.10 13.51 -8.65
CA GLN A 39 8.54 14.60 -9.53
C GLN A 39 8.81 14.14 -10.98
N SER A 40 9.18 12.89 -11.18
CA SER A 40 9.45 12.30 -12.51
C SER A 40 8.17 11.87 -13.23
N GLY A 41 6.99 12.02 -12.59
CA GLY A 41 5.70 11.53 -13.11
C GLY A 41 5.53 10.02 -12.99
N ARG A 42 6.36 9.34 -12.18
CA ARG A 42 6.21 7.92 -11.89
C ARG A 42 5.10 7.75 -10.85
N VAL A 43 4.16 6.87 -11.13
CA VAL A 43 3.09 6.51 -10.19
C VAL A 43 3.69 5.70 -9.03
N LEU A 44 3.60 6.25 -7.83
CA LEU A 44 4.00 5.60 -6.58
C LEU A 44 2.85 4.78 -6.01
N ALA A 45 1.64 5.36 -5.99
CA ALA A 45 0.44 4.69 -5.52
C ALA A 45 -0.79 5.17 -6.32
N ALA A 46 -1.81 4.33 -6.41
CA ALA A 46 -3.06 4.67 -7.05
C ALA A 46 -4.23 3.95 -6.39
N ILE A 47 -5.37 4.62 -6.32
CA ILE A 47 -6.65 4.03 -5.95
C ILE A 47 -7.48 3.88 -7.22
N GLY A 48 -7.89 2.64 -7.50
CA GLY A 48 -8.71 2.30 -8.65
C GLY A 48 -10.05 1.70 -8.25
N LEU A 49 -11.06 1.82 -9.12
CA LEU A 49 -12.35 1.16 -8.98
C LEU A 49 -12.42 0.02 -10.00
N GLN A 50 -12.61 -1.20 -9.51
CA GLN A 50 -12.83 -2.39 -10.33
C GLN A 50 -14.22 -2.96 -10.05
N GLY A 51 -15.13 -2.74 -11.00
CA GLY A 51 -16.53 -3.14 -10.87
C GLY A 51 -17.24 -2.37 -9.75
N ARG A 52 -17.18 -2.86 -8.52
CA ARG A 52 -17.78 -2.24 -7.32
C ARG A 52 -16.82 -2.13 -6.14
N GLN A 53 -15.59 -2.65 -6.27
CA GLN A 53 -14.61 -2.64 -5.21
C GLN A 53 -13.49 -1.67 -5.53
N TRP A 54 -13.08 -0.94 -4.50
CA TRP A 54 -11.94 -0.05 -4.56
C TRP A 54 -10.68 -0.87 -4.33
N LEU A 55 -9.63 -0.54 -5.07
CA LEU A 55 -8.34 -1.20 -5.07
C LEU A 55 -7.28 -0.15 -4.76
N LEU A 56 -6.38 -0.45 -3.83
CA LEU A 56 -5.17 0.31 -3.61
C LEU A 56 -4.02 -0.44 -4.27
N ALA A 57 -3.30 0.23 -5.17
CA ALA A 57 -2.08 -0.27 -5.78
C ALA A 57 -0.89 0.63 -5.43
N VAL A 58 0.22 0.03 -5.02
CA VAL A 58 1.49 0.72 -4.72
C VAL A 58 2.57 0.12 -5.61
N GLY A 59 3.32 0.95 -6.32
CA GLY A 59 4.37 0.51 -7.24
C GLY A 59 3.87 -0.39 -8.39
N GLY A 60 2.58 -0.30 -8.74
CA GLY A 60 1.95 -1.17 -9.75
C GLY A 60 1.45 -2.52 -9.21
N GLN A 61 1.61 -2.80 -7.91
CA GLN A 61 1.07 -3.99 -7.27
C GLN A 61 -0.16 -3.64 -6.42
N THR A 62 -1.24 -4.40 -6.55
CA THR A 62 -2.43 -4.25 -5.70
C THR A 62 -2.11 -4.71 -4.27
N MET A 63 -2.23 -3.80 -3.31
CA MET A 63 -1.94 -4.06 -1.90
C MET A 63 -3.21 -4.36 -1.09
N GLY A 64 -4.38 -3.91 -1.55
CA GLY A 64 -5.63 -4.21 -0.88
C GLY A 64 -6.86 -3.84 -1.71
N ASN A 65 -7.99 -4.41 -1.32
CA ASN A 65 -9.31 -4.07 -1.82
C ASN A 65 -10.23 -3.67 -0.65
N ALA A 66 -11.16 -2.74 -0.89
CA ALA A 66 -12.15 -2.33 0.10
C ALA A 66 -13.43 -1.86 -0.58
N ASP A 67 -14.52 -1.84 0.19
CA ASP A 67 -15.81 -1.28 -0.26
C ASP A 67 -15.85 0.24 -0.11
N ASN A 68 -15.03 0.81 0.79
CA ASN A 68 -14.92 2.25 1.02
C ASN A 68 -13.50 2.75 0.64
N PRO A 69 -13.37 3.75 -0.24
CA PRO A 69 -12.06 4.28 -0.65
C PRO A 69 -11.44 5.25 0.35
N VAL A 70 -12.21 5.78 1.32
CA VAL A 70 -11.73 6.83 2.23
C VAL A 70 -10.54 6.36 3.08
N PRO A 71 -10.56 5.17 3.71
CA PRO A 71 -9.39 4.70 4.47
C PRO A 71 -8.15 4.52 3.58
N MET A 72 -8.32 4.05 2.34
CA MET A 72 -7.22 3.93 1.38
C MET A 72 -6.65 5.30 1.01
N LEU A 73 -7.51 6.31 0.87
CA LEU A 73 -7.10 7.68 0.60
C LEU A 73 -6.30 8.25 1.78
N ALA A 74 -6.74 8.01 3.01
CA ALA A 74 -6.02 8.44 4.20
C ALA A 74 -4.61 7.81 4.25
N MET A 75 -4.50 6.51 3.98
CA MET A 75 -3.20 5.85 3.86
C MET A 75 -2.33 6.46 2.74
N LEU A 76 -2.92 6.80 1.60
CA LEU A 76 -2.21 7.41 0.48
C LEU A 76 -1.75 8.84 0.79
N LYS A 77 -2.55 9.62 1.51
CA LYS A 77 -2.17 10.96 2.01
C LYS A 77 -1.12 10.89 3.13
N HIS A 78 -1.17 9.86 3.99
CA HIS A 78 -0.13 9.61 4.97
C HIS A 78 1.21 9.31 4.28
N LEU A 79 1.22 8.39 3.31
CA LEU A 79 2.39 8.10 2.49
C LEU A 79 2.90 9.35 1.78
N ALA A 80 1.99 10.18 1.28
CA ALA A 80 2.34 11.43 0.62
C ALA A 80 3.12 12.37 1.58
N ASN A 81 2.60 12.58 2.78
CA ASN A 81 3.25 13.41 3.80
C ASN A 81 4.63 12.88 4.19
N LEU A 82 4.81 11.56 4.29
CA LEU A 82 6.09 10.94 4.59
C LEU A 82 7.12 11.21 3.48
N GLN A 83 6.73 11.05 2.22
CA GLN A 83 7.60 11.33 1.08
C GLN A 83 8.03 12.81 1.03
N GLU A 84 7.14 13.75 1.36
CA GLU A 84 7.48 15.18 1.43
C GLU A 84 8.47 15.48 2.56
N GLN A 85 8.34 14.81 3.70
CA GLN A 85 9.30 14.93 4.82
C GLN A 85 10.69 14.42 4.44
N GLU A 86 10.77 13.37 3.63
CA GLU A 86 12.03 12.88 3.04
C GLU A 86 12.61 13.82 1.97
N GLY A 87 11.92 14.91 1.64
CA GLY A 87 12.33 15.89 0.63
C GLY A 87 11.94 15.52 -0.80
N ASN A 88 11.13 14.48 -1.00
CA ASN A 88 10.63 14.10 -2.31
C ASN A 88 9.43 14.97 -2.69
N THR A 89 9.50 15.65 -3.83
CA THR A 89 8.33 16.35 -4.38
C THR A 89 7.36 15.33 -4.97
N ILE A 90 6.14 15.34 -4.46
CA ILE A 90 5.07 14.46 -4.89
C ILE A 90 3.84 15.26 -5.32
N THR A 91 2.98 14.63 -6.10
CA THR A 91 1.72 15.20 -6.55
C THR A 91 0.61 14.18 -6.34
N LEU A 92 -0.50 14.65 -5.79
CA LEU A 92 -1.67 13.82 -5.52
C LEU A 92 -2.88 14.36 -6.27
N GLU A 93 -3.37 13.58 -7.22
CA GLU A 93 -4.55 13.90 -8.02
C GLU A 93 -5.75 13.06 -7.58
N TYR A 94 -6.92 13.70 -7.50
CA TYR A 94 -8.19 13.08 -7.15
C TYR A 94 -9.21 13.24 -8.27
N SER A 95 -10.00 12.20 -8.51
CA SER A 95 -11.15 12.26 -9.42
C SER A 95 -12.37 12.88 -8.76
N THR A 96 -13.23 13.50 -9.57
CA THR A 96 -14.49 14.12 -9.12
C THR A 96 -15.45 13.14 -8.44
N GLN A 97 -15.50 11.89 -8.92
CA GLN A 97 -16.32 10.84 -8.32
C GLN A 97 -15.88 10.52 -6.89
N LEU A 98 -14.57 10.44 -6.67
CA LEU A 98 -14.01 10.16 -5.35
C LEU A 98 -14.24 11.35 -4.40
N GLN A 99 -14.06 12.58 -4.89
CA GLN A 99 -14.36 13.81 -4.13
C GLN A 99 -15.82 13.85 -3.66
N GLN A 100 -16.77 13.58 -4.57
CA GLN A 100 -18.20 13.56 -4.21
C GLN A 100 -18.54 12.51 -3.14
N MET A 101 -17.89 11.34 -3.18
CA MET A 101 -18.07 10.33 -2.13
C MET A 101 -17.52 10.79 -0.78
N ILE A 102 -16.34 11.43 -0.77
CA ILE A 102 -15.76 11.98 0.44
C ILE A 102 -16.66 13.08 1.01
N ASP A 103 -17.17 13.97 0.15
CA ASP A 103 -18.08 15.04 0.56
C ASP A 103 -19.35 14.49 1.21
N ALA A 104 -19.93 13.42 0.63
CA ALA A 104 -21.10 12.77 1.20
C ALA A 104 -20.81 12.14 2.57
N LEU A 105 -19.70 11.41 2.70
CA LEU A 105 -19.31 10.77 3.96
C LEU A 105 -18.93 11.78 5.05
N ALA A 106 -18.23 12.86 4.68
CA ALA A 106 -17.89 13.94 5.60
C ALA A 106 -19.16 14.66 6.09
N ALA A 107 -20.11 14.90 5.18
CA ALA A 107 -21.41 15.48 5.55
C ALA A 107 -22.21 14.57 6.50
N GLU A 108 -22.15 13.24 6.33
CA GLU A 108 -22.74 12.27 7.26
C GLU A 108 -22.06 12.30 8.64
N ALA A 109 -20.75 12.51 8.68
CA ALA A 109 -19.97 12.69 9.91
C ALA A 109 -20.11 14.10 10.52
N GLY A 110 -20.76 15.04 9.82
CA GLY A 110 -20.89 16.44 10.25
C GLY A 110 -19.60 17.25 10.19
N GLN A 111 -18.61 16.78 9.43
CA GLN A 111 -17.29 17.39 9.28
C GLN A 111 -17.08 17.92 7.86
N THR A 112 -16.08 18.78 7.68
CA THR A 112 -15.63 19.11 6.33
C THR A 112 -14.82 17.95 5.73
N PRO A 113 -14.78 17.80 4.40
CA PRO A 113 -14.00 16.74 3.73
C PRO A 113 -12.53 16.72 4.15
N ALA A 114 -11.92 17.90 4.31
CA ALA A 114 -10.54 18.03 4.73
C ALA A 114 -10.34 17.56 6.19
N GLU A 115 -11.18 18.02 7.12
CA GLU A 115 -11.10 17.63 8.53
C GLU A 115 -11.33 16.13 8.73
N TYR A 116 -12.30 15.55 8.02
CA TYR A 116 -12.58 14.12 8.08
C TYR A 116 -11.38 13.28 7.61
N LEU A 117 -10.74 13.70 6.51
CA LEU A 117 -9.54 13.04 6.00
C LEU A 117 -8.34 13.24 6.92
N ASP A 118 -8.13 14.43 7.46
CA ASP A 118 -7.01 14.71 8.37
C ASP A 118 -7.16 13.93 9.69
N ALA A 119 -8.37 13.78 10.22
CA ALA A 119 -8.64 12.93 11.38
C ALA A 119 -8.29 11.46 11.12
N LEU A 120 -8.67 10.93 9.94
CA LEU A 120 -8.32 9.57 9.55
C LEU A 120 -6.81 9.39 9.34
N VAL A 121 -6.15 10.35 8.71
CA VAL A 121 -4.68 10.32 8.54
C VAL A 121 -3.99 10.32 9.91
N ALA A 122 -4.50 11.08 10.87
CA ALA A 122 -3.97 11.08 12.23
C ALA A 122 -4.16 9.72 12.93
N GLU A 123 -5.32 9.07 12.75
CA GLU A 123 -5.56 7.71 13.27
C GLU A 123 -4.56 6.70 12.68
N PHE A 124 -4.30 6.76 11.37
CA PHE A 124 -3.29 5.91 10.73
C PHE A 124 -1.87 6.21 11.23
N ALA A 125 -1.50 7.47 11.36
CA ALA A 125 -0.18 7.85 11.86
C ALA A 125 0.03 7.38 13.32
N ALA A 126 -1.01 7.45 14.16
CA ALA A 126 -0.96 6.94 15.53
C ALA A 126 -0.90 5.40 15.59
N GLY A 127 -1.57 4.71 14.67
CA GLY A 127 -1.55 3.25 14.57
C GLY A 127 -0.24 2.67 14.01
N ASP A 128 0.43 3.37 13.10
CA ASP A 128 1.72 2.95 12.51
C ASP A 128 2.87 3.15 13.51
N GLY A 129 2.89 4.26 14.25
CA GLY A 129 3.87 4.54 15.31
C GLY A 129 3.75 3.65 16.55
N ALA A 130 2.59 3.04 16.80
CA ALA A 130 2.39 2.09 17.90
C ALA A 130 3.15 0.76 17.71
N THR A 131 3.74 0.51 16.54
CA THR A 131 4.58 -0.68 16.32
C THR A 131 6.06 -0.44 16.63
N GLU A 132 6.51 0.81 16.78
CA GLU A 132 7.90 1.16 17.12
C GLU A 132 8.08 1.78 18.53
N ASP A 133 7.01 2.19 19.21
CA ASP A 133 7.07 2.80 20.57
C ASP A 133 6.74 1.80 21.71
N ALA A 134 7.11 0.52 21.53
CA ALA A 134 7.07 -0.48 22.60
C ALA A 134 8.46 -0.74 23.23
N ALA A 135 9.38 0.22 23.09
CA ALA A 135 10.67 0.21 23.78
C ALA A 135 10.75 1.34 24.80
N GLU A 136 10.22 1.03 25.99
CA GLU A 136 10.72 1.49 27.30
C GLU A 136 10.46 2.95 27.69
N ASP A 137 9.21 3.24 28.08
CA ASP A 137 8.93 4.18 29.18
C ASP A 137 8.79 3.37 30.48
N GLU A 138 9.92 3.11 31.16
CA GLU A 138 9.91 2.80 32.59
C GLU A 138 10.67 3.92 33.33
N THR A 139 9.97 5.04 33.54
CA THR A 139 10.30 5.92 34.67
C THR A 139 9.25 5.73 35.76
N ASP A 140 9.62 5.06 36.83
CA ASP A 140 9.15 5.47 38.15
C ASP A 140 10.31 5.37 39.15
N ALA A 141 10.42 6.41 39.96
CA ALA A 141 11.54 6.71 40.83
C ALA A 141 11.12 6.50 42.30
N ASP A 142 12.14 6.39 43.16
CA ASP A 142 12.11 6.41 44.64
C ASP A 142 11.60 5.13 45.34
N ASP A 143 12.20 4.59 46.41
CA ASP A 143 13.17 5.12 47.37
C ASP A 143 13.76 3.98 48.23
N ALA A 144 15.00 4.21 48.66
CA ALA A 144 15.74 3.75 49.85
C ALA A 144 16.00 2.28 50.24
N THR A 145 17.31 2.07 50.46
CA THR A 145 18.00 1.27 51.51
C THR A 145 17.91 -0.26 51.39
N GLU A 146 19.01 -1.02 51.36
CA GLU A 146 20.07 -1.05 52.37
C GLU A 146 21.35 -1.74 51.85
N THR A 147 22.50 -1.22 52.30
CA THR A 147 23.77 -1.92 52.60
C THR A 147 24.38 -2.88 51.56
N GLY A 148 25.25 -2.32 50.72
CA GLY A 148 26.33 -3.06 50.06
C GLY A 148 27.56 -3.20 50.97
N ASP A 149 27.92 -4.44 51.30
CA ASP A 149 29.29 -4.84 51.60
C ASP A 149 29.52 -6.27 51.09
N ALA A 150 30.29 -6.38 50.01
CA ALA A 150 31.20 -7.49 49.70
C ALA A 150 31.66 -7.39 48.23
N ALA A 151 32.73 -6.63 48.00
CA ALA A 151 33.78 -7.05 47.07
C ALA A 151 34.53 -8.25 47.73
N PRO A 152 35.25 -9.14 47.01
CA PRO A 152 35.92 -8.82 45.75
C PRO A 152 36.00 -9.96 44.69
N ALA A 153 36.42 -9.53 43.50
CA ALA A 153 37.38 -10.16 42.59
C ALA A 153 37.46 -11.70 42.50
N GLN A 154 37.40 -12.20 41.26
CA GLN A 154 38.59 -12.75 40.62
C GLN A 154 38.39 -12.92 39.11
N ALA A 155 39.32 -12.30 38.37
CA ALA A 155 39.67 -12.67 37.02
C ALA A 155 40.58 -13.91 37.09
N ASP A 156 40.33 -14.93 36.26
CA ASP A 156 41.42 -15.74 35.72
C ASP A 156 41.02 -16.43 34.39
N SER A 157 41.72 -16.01 33.35
CA SER A 157 42.31 -16.73 32.20
C SER A 157 41.75 -18.08 31.73
N SER A 158 41.60 -18.20 30.41
CA SER A 158 42.38 -19.10 29.51
C SER A 158 41.66 -19.18 28.13
N ALA A 159 42.26 -18.73 27.03
CA ALA A 159 43.07 -19.53 26.08
C ALA A 159 42.29 -20.74 25.51
N ALA A 160 42.19 -21.05 24.23
CA ALA A 160 42.67 -20.57 22.94
C ALA A 160 41.76 -21.27 21.87
N PRO A 161 41.84 -20.93 20.56
CA PRO A 161 40.95 -21.47 19.54
C PRO A 161 41.46 -22.83 19.03
N ASP A 162 40.57 -23.81 18.89
CA ASP A 162 40.88 -25.06 18.21
C ASP A 162 39.99 -25.29 16.99
N THR A 163 40.71 -25.50 15.89
CA THR A 163 40.30 -25.83 14.54
C THR A 163 39.91 -27.30 14.42
N ALA A 164 38.76 -27.60 13.81
CA ALA A 164 38.50 -28.84 13.08
C ALA A 164 37.35 -28.56 12.11
N ALA A 165 37.56 -28.45 10.80
CA ALA A 165 37.80 -29.56 9.87
C ALA A 165 36.67 -30.60 9.95
N ASP A 166 35.71 -30.53 9.03
CA ASP A 166 35.28 -31.72 8.29
C ASP A 166 34.71 -31.30 6.93
N ALA A 167 35.22 -31.97 5.90
CA ALA A 167 34.84 -31.83 4.51
C ALA A 167 34.43 -33.22 4.07
N ASP A 168 33.16 -33.45 3.72
CA ASP A 168 32.80 -34.45 2.72
C ASP A 168 31.33 -34.29 2.31
N GLY A 169 31.04 -34.57 1.04
CA GLY A 169 29.66 -34.55 0.55
C GLY A 169 29.49 -34.32 -0.95
N THR A 170 30.38 -34.89 -1.78
CA THR A 170 30.14 -35.00 -3.23
C THR A 170 29.04 -36.02 -3.49
N HIS A 171 27.88 -35.61 -4.03
CA HIS A 171 27.05 -36.52 -4.84
C HIS A 171 26.25 -35.83 -5.96
N LYS A 172 26.92 -35.78 -7.12
CA LYS A 172 26.50 -36.25 -8.46
C LYS A 172 25.15 -35.77 -9.06
N PRO A 173 25.18 -35.11 -10.24
CA PRO A 173 24.06 -35.07 -11.17
C PRO A 173 24.19 -36.15 -12.26
N ALA A 174 23.05 -36.78 -12.62
CA ALA A 174 22.82 -37.48 -13.87
C ALA A 174 21.33 -37.40 -14.22
#